data_AF-F3G214-F1
#
_entry.id   AF-F3G214-F1
#
_cell.length_a   1.000
_cell.length_b   1.000
_cell.length_c   1.000
_cell.angle_alpha   90.00
_cell.angle_beta   90.00
_cell.angle_gamma   90.00
#
_symmetry.space_group_name_H-M   'P 1'
#
loop_
_entity.id
_entity.type
_entity.pdbx_description
1 polymer ?
#
loop_
_entity_poly.entity_id
_entity_poly.type
_entity_poly.pdbx_seq_one_letter_code
_entity_poly.pdbx_strand_id
1 'polypeptide(L)'
;RRRFGPRARAGINTARAFGRQNIDNKRRTALRNLYGVAVSGQPNVTGLIEALIGEQQEPGEFDLNLRDMRIAIADDLSAITPSASHEQLRTLMHGLTTARHVTTLLRGCEHLLGRMRKKNPKLTVDPPAFLKHMLTLTANGMNVNQTLQLTQHIGGNRLEHQLAFLNGLRPMLMQLPILLWRDLKSRQAALNNLLTLMAELTHKEQKQLYEGLA
;
A
#
# COMPACT_ATOMS: atom_id res chain seq x y z
N ARG A 1 20.69 26.43 18.20
CA ARG A 1 20.48 26.75 16.76
C ARG A 1 20.68 25.57 15.78
N ARG A 2 21.44 24.51 16.08
CA ARG A 2 21.71 23.39 15.14
C ARG A 2 20.59 22.33 14.96
N ARG A 3 19.62 22.22 15.88
CA ARG A 3 18.57 21.15 15.83
C ARG A 3 17.41 21.40 14.85
N PHE A 4 17.23 22.62 14.34
CA PHE A 4 16.12 22.96 13.42
C PHE A 4 16.55 23.12 11.96
N GLY A 5 17.85 22.99 11.63
CA GLY A 5 18.38 23.30 10.30
C GLY A 5 17.74 22.49 9.16
N PRO A 6 17.73 21.15 9.22
CA PRO A 6 17.12 20.32 8.18
C PRO A 6 15.60 20.52 8.05
N ARG A 7 14.88 20.60 9.18
CA ARG A 7 13.42 20.77 9.20
C ARG A 7 12.98 22.16 8.74
N ALA A 8 13.73 23.21 9.09
CA ALA A 8 13.49 24.57 8.62
C ALA A 8 13.78 24.69 7.12
N ARG A 9 14.88 24.09 6.63
CA ARG A 9 15.19 24.04 5.19
C ARG A 9 14.14 23.26 4.41
N ALA A 10 13.68 22.11 4.93
CA ALA A 10 12.59 21.35 4.34
C ALA A 10 11.33 22.22 4.21
N GLY A 11 10.97 22.99 5.24
CA GLY A 11 9.85 23.92 5.21
C GLY A 11 9.99 25.02 4.16
N ILE A 12 11.20 25.57 3.97
CA ILE A 12 11.50 26.63 2.99
C ILE A 12 11.51 26.08 1.57
N ASN A 13 12.22 24.98 1.34
CA ASN A 13 12.41 24.39 0.01
C ASN A 13 11.11 23.80 -0.56
N THR A 14 10.24 23.29 0.32
CA THR A 14 8.92 22.74 -0.08
C THR A 14 7.78 23.76 0.01
N ALA A 15 8.05 25.00 0.43
CA ALA A 15 7.02 26.02 0.63
C ALA A 15 6.22 26.30 -0.65
N ARG A 16 6.87 26.26 -1.83
CA ARG A 16 6.24 26.48 -3.13
C ARG A 16 5.30 25.34 -3.51
N ALA A 17 5.70 24.09 -3.26
CA ALA A 17 4.88 22.92 -3.50
C ALA A 17 3.63 22.88 -2.60
N PHE A 18 3.80 23.19 -1.31
CA PHE A 18 2.71 23.13 -0.32
C PHE A 18 1.92 24.44 -0.14
N GLY A 19 2.38 25.54 -0.74
CA GLY A 19 1.75 26.87 -0.71
C GLY A 19 0.79 27.15 -1.86
N ARG A 20 0.46 26.15 -2.68
CA ARG A 20 -0.51 26.30 -3.79
C ARG A 20 -1.89 26.68 -3.23
N GLN A 21 -2.59 27.58 -3.93
CA GLN A 21 -3.85 28.20 -3.49
C GLN A 21 -4.97 27.20 -3.16
N ASN A 22 -4.87 25.94 -3.62
CA ASN A 22 -5.87 24.89 -3.42
C ASN A 22 -5.54 23.88 -2.30
N ILE A 23 -4.51 24.14 -1.47
CA ILE A 23 -4.16 23.29 -0.33
C ILE A 23 -4.56 24.00 0.96
N ASP A 24 -5.54 23.44 1.67
CA ASP A 24 -5.99 23.96 2.96
C ASP A 24 -4.89 23.85 4.04
N ASN A 25 -5.07 24.55 5.16
CA ASN A 25 -4.04 24.61 6.21
C ASN A 25 -3.81 23.25 6.89
N LYS A 26 -4.84 22.39 6.95
CA LYS A 26 -4.78 21.07 7.58
C LYS A 26 -3.94 20.11 6.74
N ARG A 27 -4.25 19.98 5.45
CA ARG A 27 -3.52 19.16 4.48
C ARG A 27 -2.09 19.66 4.28
N ARG A 28 -1.86 20.97 4.32
CA ARG A 28 -0.51 21.55 4.29
C ARG A 28 0.35 21.10 5.49
N THR A 29 -0.26 21.00 6.68
CA THR A 29 0.43 20.56 7.89
C THR A 29 0.71 19.06 7.85
N ALA A 30 -0.25 18.25 7.37
CA ALA A 30 -0.07 16.82 7.13
C ALA A 30 1.10 16.53 6.17
N LEU A 31 1.13 17.18 5.00
CA LEU A 31 2.19 17.02 4.01
C LEU A 31 3.58 17.40 4.56
N ARG A 32 3.67 18.47 5.36
CA ARG A 32 4.93 18.87 6.01
C ARG A 32 5.40 17.87 7.06
N ASN A 33 4.47 17.28 7.81
CA ASN A 33 4.80 16.24 8.79
C ASN A 33 5.28 14.96 8.11
N LEU A 34 4.57 14.52 7.06
CA LEU A 34 4.98 13.39 6.22
C LEU A 34 6.38 13.58 5.64
N TYR A 35 6.67 14.79 5.14
CA TYR A 35 7.98 15.11 4.56
C TYR A 35 9.08 15.12 5.62
N GLY A 36 8.78 15.71 6.79
CA GLY A 36 9.69 15.74 7.92
C GLY A 36 10.07 14.33 8.41
N VAL A 37 9.11 13.41 8.48
CA VAL A 37 9.36 12.00 8.85
C VAL A 37 10.21 11.31 7.79
N ALA A 38 9.89 11.49 6.51
CA ALA A 38 10.61 10.90 5.39
C ALA A 38 12.09 11.34 5.33
N VAL A 39 12.37 12.60 5.63
CA VAL A 39 13.73 13.19 5.60
C VAL A 39 14.53 12.89 6.88
N SER A 40 13.87 12.69 8.02
CA SER A 40 14.55 12.50 9.32
C SER A 40 14.85 11.02 9.65
N GLY A 41 14.34 10.06 8.89
CA GLY A 41 14.46 8.62 9.14
C GLY A 41 15.16 7.83 8.01
N GLN A 42 15.32 6.52 8.21
CA GLN A 42 15.69 5.60 7.13
C GLN A 42 14.52 5.55 6.12
N PRO A 43 14.76 5.76 4.83
CA PRO A 43 13.69 5.83 3.84
C PRO A 43 13.05 4.44 3.64
N ASN A 44 12.01 4.12 4.40
CA ASN A 44 11.18 2.95 4.15
C ASN A 44 10.00 3.36 3.25
N VAL A 45 10.00 2.86 2.02
CA VAL A 45 8.93 3.14 1.04
C VAL A 45 7.56 2.77 1.62
N THR A 46 7.49 1.66 2.37
CA THR A 46 6.30 1.19 3.08
C THR A 46 5.79 2.18 4.12
N GLY A 47 6.64 2.77 4.95
CA GLY A 47 6.19 3.72 5.97
C GLY A 47 5.71 5.04 5.36
N LEU A 48 6.32 5.49 4.27
CA LEU A 48 5.82 6.64 3.51
C LEU A 48 4.44 6.36 2.92
N ILE A 49 4.24 5.16 2.37
CA ILE A 49 2.93 4.71 1.84
C ILE A 49 1.89 4.64 2.96
N GLU A 50 2.21 4.00 4.09
CA GLU A 50 1.30 3.87 5.23
C GLU A 50 0.89 5.23 5.79
N ALA A 51 1.83 6.17 5.85
CA ALA A 51 1.58 7.52 6.32
C ALA A 51 0.72 8.31 5.32
N LEU A 52 0.96 8.17 4.00
CA LEU A 52 0.08 8.74 2.97
C LEU A 52 -1.35 8.20 3.02
N ILE A 53 -1.51 6.89 3.30
CA ILE A 53 -2.83 6.27 3.48
C ILE A 53 -3.47 6.75 4.79
N GLY A 54 -2.70 6.92 5.87
CA GLY A 54 -3.21 7.38 7.16
C GLY A 54 -3.74 8.82 7.16
N GLU A 55 -3.20 9.68 6.29
CA GLU A 55 -3.63 11.07 6.14
C GLU A 55 -4.81 11.25 5.17
N GLN A 56 -5.29 10.16 4.55
CA GLN A 56 -6.45 10.21 3.66
C GLN A 56 -7.73 10.37 4.50
N GLN A 57 -8.46 11.47 4.29
CA GLN A 57 -9.78 11.71 4.88
C GLN A 57 -10.88 11.41 3.86
N GLU A 58 -10.64 11.73 2.59
CA GLU A 58 -11.60 11.54 1.50
C GLU A 58 -11.03 10.67 0.36
N PRO A 59 -11.89 9.94 -0.39
CA PRO A 59 -11.46 9.22 -1.59
C PRO A 59 -10.76 10.16 -2.60
N GLY A 60 -9.61 9.73 -3.12
CA GLY A 60 -8.84 10.49 -4.12
C GLY A 60 -7.79 11.46 -3.56
N GLU A 61 -7.78 11.73 -2.25
CA GLU A 61 -6.73 12.57 -1.63
C GLU A 61 -5.35 11.93 -1.70
N PHE A 62 -5.26 10.59 -1.72
CA PHE A 62 -4.00 9.86 -1.85
C PHE A 62 -3.22 10.26 -3.10
N ASP A 63 -3.89 10.32 -4.26
CA ASP A 63 -3.27 10.69 -5.53
C ASP A 63 -2.78 12.14 -5.54
N LEU A 64 -3.57 13.03 -4.93
CA LEU A 64 -3.22 14.44 -4.78
C LEU A 64 -2.02 14.62 -3.84
N ASN A 65 -2.03 13.95 -2.68
CA ASN A 65 -0.95 13.98 -1.69
C ASN A 65 0.34 13.39 -2.25
N LEU A 66 0.24 12.29 -3.01
CA LEU A 66 1.37 11.70 -3.70
C LEU A 66 1.97 12.68 -4.72
N ARG A 67 1.15 13.29 -5.57
CA ARG A 67 1.60 14.28 -6.56
C ARG A 67 2.31 15.46 -5.89
N ASP A 68 1.70 16.03 -4.86
CA ASP A 68 2.24 17.19 -4.16
C ASP A 68 3.57 16.86 -3.45
N MET A 69 3.71 15.64 -2.90
CA MET A 69 4.98 15.17 -2.34
C MET A 69 6.08 15.00 -3.38
N ARG A 70 5.77 14.48 -4.57
CA ARG A 70 6.76 14.36 -5.65
C ARG A 70 7.31 15.73 -6.08
N ILE A 71 6.42 16.72 -6.15
CA ILE A 71 6.80 18.09 -6.51
C ILE A 71 7.64 18.71 -5.40
N ALA A 72 7.29 18.48 -4.13
CA ALA A 72 8.08 18.96 -2.99
C ALA A 72 9.51 18.38 -2.97
N ILE A 73 9.68 17.09 -3.23
CA ILE A 73 11.01 16.47 -3.33
C ILE A 73 11.80 17.01 -4.53
N ALA A 74 11.15 17.21 -5.68
CA ALA A 74 11.80 17.78 -6.85
C ALA A 74 12.28 19.22 -6.59
N ASP A 75 11.44 20.03 -5.94
CA ASP A 75 11.79 21.39 -5.52
C ASP A 75 12.99 21.38 -4.54
N ASP A 76 13.02 20.46 -3.58
CA ASP A 76 14.12 20.34 -2.62
C ASP A 76 15.43 19.80 -3.24
N LEU A 77 15.34 18.88 -4.19
CA LEU A 77 16.49 18.42 -4.99
C LEU A 77 17.10 19.54 -5.82
N SER A 78 16.27 20.46 -6.32
CA SER A 78 16.71 21.61 -7.13
C SER A 78 17.22 22.79 -6.30
N ALA A 79 17.08 22.75 -4.97
CA ALA A 79 17.44 23.85 -4.10
C ALA A 79 18.97 23.99 -3.96
N ILE A 80 19.45 25.23 -3.84
CA ILE A 80 20.87 25.54 -3.62
C ILE A 80 21.42 24.84 -2.37
N THR A 81 20.58 24.64 -1.35
CA THR A 81 20.91 23.87 -0.16
C THR A 81 19.76 22.93 0.16
N PRO A 82 19.81 21.67 -0.32
CA PRO A 82 18.77 20.69 -0.07
C PRO A 82 18.59 20.40 1.42
N SER A 83 17.38 19.96 1.80
CA SER A 83 17.08 19.67 3.21
C SER A 83 17.71 18.36 3.71
N ALA A 84 18.02 17.43 2.80
CA ALA A 84 18.66 16.13 3.05
C ALA A 84 19.76 15.85 2.00
N SER A 85 20.44 14.70 2.08
CA SER A 85 21.38 14.32 1.02
C SER A 85 20.63 14.05 -0.30
N HIS A 86 21.29 14.30 -1.44
CA HIS A 86 20.71 14.01 -2.76
C HIS A 86 20.34 12.53 -2.92
N GLU A 87 21.12 11.63 -2.31
CA GLU A 87 20.85 10.18 -2.31
C GLU A 87 19.58 9.84 -1.53
N GLN A 88 19.38 10.45 -0.36
CA GLN A 88 18.16 10.28 0.43
C GLN A 88 16.93 10.80 -0.32
N LEU A 89 17.01 11.99 -0.91
CA LEU A 89 15.92 12.57 -1.68
C LEU A 89 15.60 11.76 -2.93
N ARG A 90 16.61 11.23 -3.64
CA ARG A 90 16.40 10.30 -4.77
C ARG A 90 15.76 9.00 -4.34
N THR A 91 16.18 8.42 -3.21
CA THR A 91 15.57 7.21 -2.65
C THR A 91 14.11 7.43 -2.29
N LEU A 92 13.79 8.57 -1.67
CA LEU A 92 12.39 8.97 -1.41
C LEU A 92 11.59 9.19 -2.69
N MET A 93 12.19 9.81 -3.71
CA MET A 93 11.56 10.00 -5.02
C MET A 93 11.27 8.67 -5.73
N HIS A 94 12.20 7.72 -5.65
CA HIS A 94 11.98 6.35 -6.14
C HIS A 94 10.87 5.66 -5.35
N GLY A 95 10.85 5.80 -4.02
CA GLY A 95 9.77 5.31 -3.17
C GLY A 95 8.39 5.88 -3.51
N LEU A 96 8.28 7.18 -3.80
CA LEU A 96 7.03 7.79 -4.27
C LEU A 96 6.63 7.31 -5.66
N THR A 97 7.59 7.00 -6.52
CA THR A 97 7.30 6.40 -7.83
C THR A 97 6.74 4.99 -7.65
N THR A 98 7.25 4.23 -6.69
CA THR A 98 6.66 2.96 -6.24
C THR A 98 5.26 3.16 -5.66
N ALA A 99 5.03 4.25 -4.91
CA ALA A 99 3.72 4.57 -4.36
C ALA A 99 2.66 4.90 -5.44
N ARG A 100 3.03 5.22 -6.69
CA ARG A 100 2.06 5.26 -7.80
C ARG A 100 1.43 3.88 -8.05
N HIS A 101 2.20 2.81 -7.92
CA HIS A 101 1.65 1.45 -7.99
C HIS A 101 0.70 1.18 -6.83
N VAL A 102 0.89 1.86 -5.69
CA VAL A 102 0.00 1.76 -4.54
C VAL A 102 -1.36 2.37 -4.81
N THR A 103 -1.48 3.47 -5.55
CA THR A 103 -2.80 3.95 -6.03
C THR A 103 -3.53 2.86 -6.80
N THR A 104 -2.85 2.26 -7.79
CA THR A 104 -3.44 1.20 -8.61
C THR A 104 -3.84 0.00 -7.77
N LEU A 105 -3.02 -0.35 -6.77
CA LEU A 105 -3.32 -1.42 -5.82
C LEU A 105 -4.49 -1.07 -4.91
N LEU A 106 -4.61 0.18 -4.44
CA LEU A 106 -5.73 0.65 -3.64
C LEU A 106 -7.04 0.54 -4.42
N ARG A 107 -7.07 0.98 -5.68
CA ARG A 107 -8.22 0.78 -6.56
C ARG A 107 -8.51 -0.70 -6.77
N GLY A 108 -7.47 -1.53 -6.93
CA GLY A 108 -7.59 -2.99 -6.96
C GLY A 108 -8.24 -3.56 -5.69
N CYS A 109 -7.84 -3.08 -4.51
CA CYS A 109 -8.41 -3.42 -3.21
C CYS A 109 -9.89 -3.02 -3.14
N GLU A 110 -10.23 -1.79 -3.55
CA GLU A 110 -11.62 -1.30 -3.60
C GLU A 110 -12.50 -2.18 -4.48
N HIS A 111 -12.03 -2.47 -5.70
CA HIS A 111 -12.75 -3.35 -6.64
C HIS A 111 -12.89 -4.78 -6.11
N LEU A 112 -11.82 -5.35 -5.53
CA LEU A 112 -11.85 -6.70 -4.98
C LEU A 112 -12.83 -6.78 -3.81
N LEU A 113 -12.71 -5.89 -2.82
CA LEU A 113 -13.60 -5.86 -1.66
C LEU A 113 -15.04 -5.55 -2.06
N GLY A 114 -15.27 -4.67 -3.03
CA GLY A 114 -16.61 -4.39 -3.57
C GLY A 114 -17.27 -5.64 -4.16
N ARG A 115 -16.52 -6.47 -4.91
CA ARG A 115 -17.02 -7.78 -5.39
C ARG A 115 -17.24 -8.76 -4.23
N MET A 116 -16.34 -8.77 -3.25
CA MET A 116 -16.44 -9.69 -2.11
C MET A 116 -17.60 -9.34 -1.18
N ARG A 117 -17.97 -8.06 -1.01
CA ARG A 117 -19.15 -7.65 -0.23
C ARG A 117 -20.46 -8.19 -0.83
N LYS A 118 -20.55 -8.33 -2.16
CA LYS A 118 -21.71 -8.98 -2.80
C LYS A 118 -21.84 -10.47 -2.45
N LYS A 119 -20.71 -11.13 -2.16
CA LYS A 119 -20.63 -12.55 -1.81
C LYS A 119 -20.68 -12.78 -0.29
N ASN A 120 -20.07 -11.90 0.48
CA ASN A 120 -20.03 -11.90 1.94
C ASN A 120 -20.52 -10.52 2.45
N PRO A 121 -21.84 -10.33 2.62
CA PRO A 121 -22.41 -9.05 3.04
C PRO A 121 -21.96 -8.58 4.43
N LYS A 122 -21.45 -9.50 5.27
CA LYS A 122 -20.90 -9.18 6.60
C LYS A 122 -19.49 -8.55 6.53
N LEU A 123 -18.90 -8.45 5.35
CA LEU A 123 -17.55 -7.91 5.15
C LEU A 123 -17.52 -6.38 5.36
N THR A 124 -16.94 -5.94 6.47
CA THR A 124 -16.81 -4.52 6.84
C THR A 124 -15.41 -3.95 6.64
N VAL A 125 -14.49 -4.73 6.06
CA VAL A 125 -13.09 -4.30 5.87
C VAL A 125 -13.02 -3.11 4.92
N ASP A 126 -12.32 -2.07 5.37
CA ASP A 126 -12.05 -0.85 4.62
C ASP A 126 -10.88 -1.04 3.63
N PRO A 127 -10.94 -0.54 2.37
CA PRO A 127 -9.90 -0.77 1.37
C PRO A 127 -8.50 -0.26 1.75
N PRO A 128 -8.33 0.96 2.30
CA PRO A 128 -7.09 1.39 2.93
C PRO A 128 -6.53 0.43 3.98
N ALA A 129 -7.37 -0.08 4.89
CA ALA A 129 -6.94 -1.03 5.92
C ALA A 129 -6.49 -2.37 5.32
N PHE A 130 -7.21 -2.85 4.31
CA PHE A 130 -6.85 -4.07 3.58
C PHE A 130 -5.52 -3.92 2.83
N LEU A 131 -5.30 -2.77 2.17
CA LEU A 131 -4.03 -2.48 1.51
C LEU A 131 -2.87 -2.48 2.51
N LYS A 132 -3.01 -1.83 3.67
CA LYS A 132 -1.99 -1.86 4.73
C LYS A 132 -1.67 -3.29 5.15
N HIS A 133 -2.70 -4.10 5.42
CA HIS A 133 -2.52 -5.49 5.79
C HIS A 133 -1.81 -6.30 4.70
N MET A 134 -2.15 -6.07 3.42
CA MET A 134 -1.50 -6.72 2.29
C MET A 134 -0.01 -6.34 2.20
N LEU A 135 0.34 -5.06 2.38
CA LEU A 135 1.73 -4.60 2.38
C LEU A 135 2.53 -5.21 3.53
N THR A 136 1.94 -5.31 4.73
CA THR A 136 2.56 -6.00 5.87
C THR A 136 2.78 -7.48 5.55
N LEU A 137 1.80 -8.13 4.93
CA LEU A 137 1.87 -9.54 4.57
C LEU A 137 2.99 -9.81 3.56
N THR A 138 3.12 -8.98 2.52
CA THR A 138 4.17 -9.13 1.48
C THR A 138 5.56 -8.76 2.00
N ALA A 139 5.65 -7.77 2.90
CA ALA A 139 6.90 -7.44 3.60
C ALA A 139 7.38 -8.57 4.52
N ASN A 140 6.46 -9.37 5.06
CA ASN A 140 6.77 -10.54 5.88
C ASN A 140 6.94 -11.84 5.08
N GLY A 141 6.87 -11.77 3.75
CA GLY A 141 7.03 -12.93 2.86
C GLY A 141 5.79 -13.82 2.73
N MET A 142 4.63 -13.36 3.20
CA MET A 142 3.30 -13.95 3.00
C MET A 142 3.19 -15.42 3.42
N ASN A 143 2.92 -15.64 4.71
CA ASN A 143 2.73 -16.97 5.28
C ASN A 143 1.40 -17.61 4.82
N VAL A 144 1.41 -18.94 4.59
CA VAL A 144 0.23 -19.71 4.16
C VAL A 144 -0.94 -19.59 5.15
N ASN A 145 -0.67 -19.71 6.46
CA ASN A 145 -1.70 -19.65 7.50
C ASN A 145 -2.35 -18.27 7.56
N GLN A 146 -1.55 -17.20 7.50
CA GLN A 146 -2.06 -15.82 7.45
C GLN A 146 -2.88 -15.57 6.17
N THR A 147 -2.42 -16.11 5.05
CA THR A 147 -3.13 -16.03 3.76
C THR A 147 -4.47 -16.77 3.81
N LEU A 148 -4.51 -17.94 4.43
CA LEU A 148 -5.74 -18.71 4.62
C LEU A 148 -6.71 -17.99 5.56
N GLN A 149 -6.22 -17.47 6.70
CA GLN A 149 -7.05 -16.68 7.63
C GLN A 149 -7.65 -15.45 6.94
N LEU A 150 -6.85 -14.73 6.15
CA LEU A 150 -7.33 -13.61 5.36
C LEU A 150 -8.38 -14.04 4.34
N THR A 151 -8.15 -15.17 3.67
CA THR A 151 -9.07 -15.74 2.68
C THR A 151 -10.42 -16.09 3.31
N GLN A 152 -10.41 -16.73 4.47
CA GLN A 152 -11.61 -17.06 5.22
C GLN A 152 -12.33 -15.81 5.74
N HIS A 153 -11.57 -14.81 6.20
CA HIS A 153 -12.14 -13.56 6.70
C HIS A 153 -12.85 -12.77 5.58
N ILE A 154 -12.22 -12.63 4.41
CA ILE A 154 -12.78 -11.89 3.28
C ILE A 154 -13.85 -12.70 2.54
N GLY A 155 -13.56 -13.97 2.23
CA GLY A 155 -14.46 -14.88 1.52
C GLY A 155 -15.63 -15.40 2.35
N GLY A 156 -15.52 -15.38 3.68
CA GLY A 156 -16.51 -15.97 4.57
C GLY A 156 -16.47 -17.50 4.54
N ASN A 157 -17.60 -18.13 4.91
CA ASN A 157 -17.65 -19.58 5.17
C ASN A 157 -17.78 -20.45 3.91
N ARG A 158 -18.06 -19.87 2.73
CA ARG A 158 -18.27 -20.62 1.49
C ARG A 158 -16.96 -20.73 0.70
N LEU A 159 -16.59 -21.96 0.33
CA LEU A 159 -15.36 -22.22 -0.43
C LEU A 159 -15.33 -21.50 -1.78
N GLU A 160 -16.44 -21.47 -2.51
CA GLU A 160 -16.57 -20.70 -3.76
C GLU A 160 -16.21 -19.22 -3.60
N HIS A 161 -16.55 -18.62 -2.46
CA HIS A 161 -16.26 -17.21 -2.18
C HIS A 161 -14.79 -17.01 -1.79
N GLN A 162 -14.23 -17.94 -1.01
CA GLN A 162 -12.80 -17.97 -0.69
C GLN A 162 -11.94 -18.09 -1.95
N LEU A 163 -12.30 -19.00 -2.87
CA LEU A 163 -11.64 -19.16 -4.16
C LEU A 163 -11.82 -17.92 -5.06
N ALA A 164 -13.00 -17.30 -5.07
CA ALA A 164 -13.22 -16.05 -5.80
C ALA A 164 -12.32 -14.91 -5.29
N PHE A 165 -12.10 -14.83 -3.98
CA PHE A 165 -11.14 -13.89 -3.39
C PHE A 165 -9.71 -14.17 -3.84
N LEU A 166 -9.24 -15.41 -3.72
CA LEU A 166 -7.88 -15.81 -4.13
C LEU A 166 -7.62 -15.54 -5.62
N ASN A 167 -8.60 -15.83 -6.47
CA ASN A 167 -8.55 -15.52 -7.91
C ASN A 167 -8.43 -14.01 -8.18
N GLY A 168 -9.08 -13.18 -7.36
CA GLY A 168 -8.94 -11.73 -7.43
C GLY A 168 -7.62 -11.20 -6.86
N LEU A 169 -7.08 -11.85 -5.83
CA LEU A 169 -5.83 -11.45 -5.16
C LEU A 169 -4.59 -11.76 -6.01
N ARG A 170 -4.57 -12.91 -6.69
CA ARG A 170 -3.44 -13.36 -7.51
C ARG A 170 -2.91 -12.31 -8.51
N PRO A 171 -3.72 -11.70 -9.39
CA PRO A 171 -3.21 -10.69 -10.33
C PRO A 171 -2.66 -9.44 -9.62
N MET A 172 -3.23 -9.06 -8.48
CA MET A 172 -2.73 -7.93 -7.69
C MET A 172 -1.32 -8.19 -7.16
N LEU A 173 -1.07 -9.40 -6.65
CA LEU A 173 0.26 -9.81 -6.18
C LEU A 173 1.27 -9.95 -7.33
N MET A 174 0.85 -10.44 -8.50
CA MET A 174 1.74 -10.53 -9.66
C MET A 174 2.24 -9.17 -10.13
N GLN A 175 1.38 -8.14 -10.08
CA GLN A 175 1.68 -6.77 -10.51
C GLN A 175 2.38 -5.93 -9.44
N LEU A 176 2.53 -6.45 -8.21
CA LEU A 176 3.16 -5.75 -7.10
C LEU A 176 4.67 -5.56 -7.36
N PRO A 177 5.20 -4.32 -7.33
CA PRO A 177 6.62 -4.06 -7.52
C PRO A 177 7.50 -4.84 -6.54
N ILE A 178 8.66 -5.31 -6.99
CA ILE A 178 9.59 -6.12 -6.17
C ILE A 178 10.01 -5.41 -4.88
N LEU A 179 10.08 -4.07 -4.90
CA LEU A 179 10.42 -3.22 -3.76
C LEU A 179 9.42 -3.31 -2.58
N LEU A 180 8.21 -3.83 -2.80
CA LEU A 180 7.19 -4.03 -1.76
C LEU A 180 7.16 -5.48 -1.24
N TRP A 181 8.06 -6.32 -1.74
CA TRP A 181 8.32 -7.65 -1.23
C TRP A 181 9.54 -7.62 -0.33
N ARG A 182 9.60 -8.55 0.63
CA ARG A 182 10.81 -8.77 1.43
C ARG A 182 12.05 -8.98 0.56
N ASP A 183 11.90 -9.87 -0.43
CA ASP A 183 12.94 -10.26 -1.39
C ASP A 183 12.30 -11.10 -2.52
N LEU A 184 13.08 -11.40 -3.58
CA LEU A 184 12.61 -12.15 -4.74
C LEU A 184 12.22 -13.60 -4.42
N LYS A 185 12.93 -14.25 -3.50
CA LYS A 185 12.65 -15.63 -3.08
C LYS A 185 11.31 -15.70 -2.34
N SER A 186 11.07 -14.72 -1.47
CA SER A 186 9.82 -14.55 -0.72
C SER A 186 8.64 -14.29 -1.64
N ARG A 187 8.81 -13.48 -2.69
CA ARG A 187 7.78 -13.30 -3.74
C ARG A 187 7.44 -14.62 -4.43
N GLN A 188 8.45 -15.37 -4.87
CA GLN A 188 8.21 -16.64 -5.55
C GLN A 188 7.53 -17.66 -4.63
N ALA A 189 7.99 -17.75 -3.38
CA ALA A 189 7.39 -18.63 -2.37
C ALA A 189 5.93 -18.24 -2.11
N ALA A 190 5.63 -16.95 -1.95
CA ALA A 190 4.27 -16.45 -1.75
C ALA A 190 3.33 -16.81 -2.90
N LEU A 191 3.76 -16.63 -4.14
CA LEU A 191 2.96 -16.97 -5.32
C LEU A 191 2.75 -18.48 -5.46
N ASN A 192 3.77 -19.29 -5.18
CA ASN A 192 3.65 -20.74 -5.19
C ASN A 192 2.69 -21.21 -4.08
N ASN A 193 2.85 -20.69 -2.87
CA ASN A 193 1.98 -20.97 -1.72
C ASN A 193 0.51 -20.62 -2.02
N LEU A 194 0.27 -19.50 -2.70
CA LEU A 194 -1.06 -19.10 -3.14
C LEU A 194 -1.67 -20.14 -4.09
N LEU A 195 -0.90 -20.64 -5.05
CA LEU A 195 -1.35 -21.66 -6.00
C LEU A 195 -1.66 -22.99 -5.30
N THR A 196 -0.79 -23.42 -4.38
CA THR A 196 -1.03 -24.62 -3.56
C THR A 196 -2.31 -24.48 -2.76
N LEU A 197 -2.52 -23.34 -2.10
CA LEU A 197 -3.73 -23.08 -1.33
C LEU A 197 -5.00 -23.10 -2.20
N MET A 198 -4.93 -22.49 -3.39
CA MET A 198 -6.04 -22.53 -4.35
C MET A 198 -6.37 -23.97 -4.78
N ALA A 199 -5.35 -24.79 -5.05
CA ALA A 199 -5.55 -26.19 -5.42
C ALA A 199 -6.19 -27.00 -4.28
N GLU A 200 -5.72 -26.82 -3.05
CA GLU A 200 -6.30 -27.48 -1.86
C GLU A 200 -7.77 -27.10 -1.64
N LEU A 201 -8.10 -25.81 -1.74
CA LEU A 201 -9.48 -25.34 -1.56
C LEU A 201 -10.39 -25.82 -2.70
N THR A 202 -9.89 -25.89 -3.93
CA THR A 202 -10.63 -26.44 -5.08
C THR A 202 -10.94 -27.92 -4.87
N HIS A 203 -9.97 -28.70 -4.40
CA HIS A 203 -10.18 -30.12 -4.10
C HIS A 203 -11.21 -30.32 -2.98
N LYS A 204 -11.16 -29.49 -1.92
CA LYS A 204 -12.15 -29.51 -0.84
C LYS A 204 -13.55 -29.18 -1.33
N GLU A 205 -13.69 -28.17 -2.20
CA GLU A 205 -14.97 -27.80 -2.80
C GLU A 205 -15.56 -28.93 -3.63
N GLN A 206 -14.75 -29.54 -4.51
CA GLN A 206 -15.17 -30.70 -5.30
C GLN A 206 -15.66 -31.84 -4.41
N LYS A 207 -14.90 -32.18 -3.36
CA LYS A 207 -15.29 -33.24 -2.42
C LYS A 207 -16.62 -32.94 -1.73
N GLN A 208 -16.85 -31.71 -1.28
CA GLN A 208 -18.13 -31.30 -0.68
C GLN A 208 -19.30 -31.39 -1.67
N LEU A 209 -19.07 -31.07 -2.94
CA LEU A 209 -20.10 -31.20 -3.98
C LEU A 209 -20.46 -32.67 -4.23
N TYR A 210 -19.47 -33.57 -4.26
CA TYR A 210 -19.72 -35.01 -4.43
C TYR A 210 -20.39 -35.64 -3.21
N GLU A 211 -19.98 -35.27 -1.99
CA GLU A 211 -20.57 -35.77 -0.74
C GLU A 211 -21.98 -35.20 -0.47
N GLY A 212 -22.29 -34.00 -0.96
CA GLY A 212 -23.64 -33.41 -0.85
C GLY A 212 -24.64 -33.94 -1.88
N LEU A 213 -24.18 -34.71 -2.87
CA LEU A 213 -25.01 -35.36 -3.90
C LEU A 213 -25.27 -36.85 -3.62
N ALA A 214 -24.58 -37.43 -2.63
CA ALA A 214 -24.72 -38.81 -2.17
C ALA A 214 -25.64 -38.90 -0.95
#